data_AF-A0A2V4C3X2-F1
#
_entry.id   AF-A0A2V4C3X2-F1
#
_cell.length_a   1.000
_cell.length_b   1.000
_cell.length_c   1.000
_cell.angle_alpha   90.00
_cell.angle_beta   90.00
_cell.angle_gamma   90.00
#
_symmetry.space_group_name_H-M   'P 1'
#
loop_
_entity.id
_entity.type
_entity.pdbx_description
1 polymer ?
#
loop_
_entity_poly.entity_id
_entity_poly.type
_entity_poly.pdbx_seq_one_letter_code
_entity_poly.pdbx_strand_id
1 'polypeptide(L)'
;MSYTLHVYFTEEKNYNKQTSFDSVKKLFSNSNRVVFTNAKNIFTKEDYLKLTIDNRYNISVFFDDNATVSDDLEYILGKRLKCNARMRFLFAPDPENDFDDVAVILLDYLESLDKVILYSPNLKKIIFNSFITK
;
A
#
# COMPACT_ATOMS: atom_id res chain seq x y z
N MET A 1 -11.98 12.04 -4.98
CA MET A 1 -11.32 12.30 -3.67
C MET A 1 -9.98 11.56 -3.67
N SER A 2 -8.86 12.09 -3.16
CA SER A 2 -7.63 11.29 -3.08
C SER A 2 -7.72 10.31 -1.91
N TYR A 3 -7.25 9.08 -2.13
CA TYR A 3 -7.33 8.00 -1.16
C TYR A 3 -5.92 7.51 -0.80
N THR A 4 -5.75 7.07 0.44
CA THR A 4 -4.49 6.52 0.94
C THR A 4 -4.77 5.25 1.72
N LEU A 5 -3.96 4.22 1.46
CA LEU A 5 -3.94 2.97 2.22
C LEU A 5 -2.56 2.70 2.78
N HIS A 6 -2.52 2.30 4.04
CA HIS A 6 -1.32 1.84 4.72
C HIS A 6 -1.50 0.36 5.07
N VAL A 7 -0.62 -0.50 4.57
CA VAL A 7 -0.59 -1.91 4.97
C VAL A 7 0.66 -2.16 5.80
N TYR A 8 0.46 -2.49 7.07
CA TYR A 8 1.51 -2.76 8.03
C TYR A 8 1.77 -4.27 8.09
N PHE A 9 3.02 -4.67 7.89
CA PHE A 9 3.44 -6.07 7.97
C PHE A 9 3.86 -6.40 9.41
N THR A 10 3.08 -7.22 10.08
CA THR A 10 3.19 -7.41 11.54
C THR A 10 4.00 -8.64 11.94
N GLU A 11 4.39 -9.48 10.99
CA GLU A 11 5.36 -10.54 11.20
C GLU A 11 6.74 -10.09 10.72
N GLU A 12 7.81 -10.59 11.36
CA GLU A 12 9.20 -10.50 10.88
C GLU A 12 9.43 -11.38 9.62
N LYS A 13 8.45 -11.42 8.71
CA LYS A 13 8.69 -11.93 7.35
C LYS A 13 9.60 -10.93 6.65
N ASN A 14 10.50 -11.43 5.80
CA ASN A 14 11.39 -10.63 4.95
C ASN A 14 10.61 -9.90 3.83
N TYR A 15 9.57 -9.14 4.17
CA TYR A 15 9.04 -8.14 3.27
C TYR A 15 10.13 -7.11 3.06
N ASN A 16 10.52 -6.93 1.80
CA ASN A 16 11.43 -5.89 1.40
C ASN A 16 10.81 -5.13 0.24
N LYS A 17 11.40 -3.97 -0.07
CA LYS A 17 10.94 -3.08 -1.13
C LYS A 17 10.74 -3.80 -2.46
N GLN A 18 11.71 -4.62 -2.86
CA GLN A 18 11.70 -5.31 -4.15
C GLN A 18 10.56 -6.35 -4.23
N THR A 19 10.48 -7.26 -3.26
CA THR A 19 9.45 -8.31 -3.26
C THR A 19 8.04 -7.74 -3.15
N SER A 20 7.89 -6.63 -2.43
CA SER A 20 6.62 -5.91 -2.28
C SER A 20 6.20 -5.17 -3.56
N PHE A 21 7.15 -4.60 -4.29
CA PHE A 21 6.85 -3.98 -5.59
C PHE A 21 6.57 -5.02 -6.67
N ASP A 22 7.29 -6.15 -6.66
CA ASP A 22 7.10 -7.22 -7.64
C ASP A 22 5.75 -7.93 -7.46
N SER A 23 5.25 -8.06 -6.23
CA SER A 23 3.91 -8.60 -5.98
C SER A 23 2.80 -7.69 -6.53
N VAL A 24 2.93 -6.37 -6.36
CA VAL A 24 2.01 -5.39 -6.98
C VAL A 24 2.10 -5.43 -8.51
N LYS A 25 3.30 -5.59 -9.08
CA LYS A 25 3.47 -5.74 -10.53
C LYS A 25 2.79 -7.01 -11.05
N LYS A 26 2.95 -8.11 -10.32
CA LYS A 26 2.34 -9.40 -10.66
C LYS A 26 0.80 -9.33 -10.67
N LEU A 27 0.20 -8.53 -9.78
CA LEU A 27 -1.25 -8.34 -9.73
C LEU A 27 -1.84 -7.83 -11.06
N PHE A 28 -1.10 -6.98 -11.78
CA PHE A 28 -1.54 -6.45 -13.08
C PHE A 28 -0.71 -6.95 -14.26
N SER A 29 -0.01 -8.08 -14.14
CA SER A 29 0.89 -8.57 -15.21
C SER A 29 0.17 -8.86 -16.53
N ASN A 30 -1.13 -9.15 -16.46
CA ASN A 30 -1.96 -9.46 -17.62
C ASN A 30 -2.81 -8.25 -18.09
N SER A 31 -2.65 -7.08 -17.45
CA SER A 31 -3.38 -5.87 -17.82
C SER A 31 -2.57 -5.04 -18.82
N ASN A 32 -3.19 -4.70 -19.95
CA ASN A 32 -2.64 -3.73 -20.90
C ASN A 32 -2.89 -2.28 -20.49
N ARG A 33 -3.70 -2.05 -19.44
CA ARG A 33 -4.07 -0.71 -18.95
C ARG A 33 -3.02 -0.12 -18.02
N VAL A 34 -2.22 -0.96 -17.36
CA VAL A 34 -1.33 -0.55 -16.27
C VAL A 34 0.12 -0.54 -16.74
N VAL A 35 0.75 0.63 -16.65
CA VAL A 35 2.19 0.81 -16.91
C VAL A 35 2.91 1.08 -15.59
N PHE A 36 4.00 0.36 -15.36
CA PHE A 36 4.83 0.48 -14.15
C PHE A 36 6.09 1.29 -14.40
N THR A 37 6.36 2.25 -13.52
CA THR A 37 7.61 3.03 -13.54
C THR A 37 8.21 3.05 -12.14
N ASN A 38 9.48 2.70 -12.01
CA ASN A 38 10.24 2.99 -10.80
C ASN A 38 10.61 4.47 -10.81
N ALA A 39 10.18 5.22 -9.80
CA ALA A 39 10.42 6.66 -9.69
C ALA A 39 11.10 6.98 -8.36
N LYS A 40 11.70 8.18 -8.27
CA LYS A 40 12.37 8.64 -7.06
C LYS A 40 11.66 9.84 -6.47
N ASN A 41 11.49 9.83 -5.15
CA ASN A 41 11.04 11.02 -4.43
C ASN A 41 12.11 12.11 -4.57
N ILE A 42 11.71 13.32 -4.97
CA ILE A 42 12.66 14.41 -5.26
C ILE A 42 13.40 14.92 -4.01
N PHE A 43 12.81 14.76 -2.82
CA PHE A 43 13.37 15.21 -1.55
C PHE A 43 14.12 14.08 -0.85
N THR A 44 13.46 12.94 -0.60
CA THR A 44 14.07 11.83 0.15
C THR A 44 14.99 10.96 -0.69
N LYS A 45 14.94 11.07 -2.03
CA LYS A 45 15.64 10.21 -3.00
C LYS A 45 15.26 8.73 -2.95
N GLU A 46 14.31 8.37 -2.10
CA GLU A 46 13.77 7.01 -1.99
C GLU A 46 13.01 6.60 -3.25
N ASP A 47 13.24 5.36 -3.67
CA ASP A 47 12.50 4.73 -4.75
C ASP A 47 11.06 4.41 -4.34
N TYR A 48 10.13 4.65 -5.27
CA TYR A 48 8.74 4.24 -5.17
C TYR A 48 8.26 3.67 -6.51
N LEU A 49 7.27 2.78 -6.45
CA LEU A 49 6.64 2.22 -7.64
C LEU A 49 5.46 3.10 -8.05
N LYS A 50 5.44 3.56 -9.29
CA LYS A 50 4.32 4.29 -9.87
C LYS A 50 3.55 3.39 -10.83
N LEU A 51 2.25 3.25 -10.62
CA LEU A 51 1.31 2.64 -11.56
C LEU A 51 0.62 3.78 -12.31
N THR A 52 0.64 3.71 -13.64
CA THR A 52 -0.10 4.63 -14.51
C THR A 52 -1.16 3.83 -15.26
N ILE A 53 -2.43 4.16 -15.04
CA ILE A 53 -3.59 3.45 -15.59
C ILE A 53 -4.18 4.28 -16.73
N ASP A 54 -4.35 3.64 -17.89
CA ASP A 54 -4.86 4.24 -19.13
C ASP A 54 -4.17 5.58 -19.48
N ASN A 55 -2.87 5.70 -19.15
CA ASN A 55 -2.03 6.89 -19.30
C ASN A 55 -2.56 8.17 -18.62
N ARG A 56 -3.54 8.08 -17.71
CA ARG A 56 -4.21 9.24 -17.11
C ARG A 56 -4.23 9.22 -15.58
N TYR A 57 -4.40 8.05 -14.99
CA TYR A 57 -4.55 7.91 -13.54
C TYR A 57 -3.30 7.33 -12.91
N ASN A 58 -2.94 7.82 -11.72
CA ASN A 58 -1.68 7.44 -11.07
C ASN A 58 -1.92 6.90 -9.67
N ILE A 59 -1.26 5.80 -9.36
CA ILE A 59 -1.16 5.26 -7.99
C ILE A 59 0.32 5.15 -7.66
N SER A 60 0.73 5.73 -6.52
CA SER A 60 2.10 5.68 -6.04
C SER A 60 2.20 4.72 -4.86
N VAL A 61 3.13 3.77 -4.92
CA VAL A 61 3.38 2.75 -3.90
C VAL A 61 4.76 2.97 -3.29
N PHE A 62 4.77 3.28 -2.00
CA PHE A 62 5.98 3.47 -1.21
C PHE A 62 6.19 2.28 -0.28
N PHE A 63 7.44 2.04 0.10
CA PHE A 63 7.81 1.01 1.07
C PHE A 63 8.72 1.63 2.13
N ASP A 64 8.34 1.48 3.39
CA ASP A 64 9.11 1.91 4.55
C ASP A 64 9.47 0.68 5.40
N ASP A 65 10.72 0.55 5.85
CA ASP A 65 11.22 -0.56 6.67
C ASP A 65 12.05 -0.12 7.88
N ASN A 66 11.81 1.10 8.36
CA ASN A 66 12.54 1.69 9.47
C ASN A 66 11.74 1.58 10.79
N ALA A 67 12.40 1.92 11.90
CA ALA A 67 11.83 1.86 13.25
C ALA A 67 10.52 2.69 13.39
N THR A 68 10.38 3.78 12.63
CA THR A 68 9.20 4.65 12.69
C THR A 68 7.91 3.95 12.27
N VAL A 69 7.98 2.84 11.53
CA VAL A 69 6.80 2.06 11.16
C VAL A 69 6.12 1.43 12.38
N SER A 70 6.90 0.89 13.32
CA SER A 70 6.38 0.33 14.57
C SER A 70 5.74 1.41 15.42
N ASP A 71 6.39 2.58 15.54
CA ASP A 71 5.89 3.70 16.34
C ASP A 71 4.57 4.24 15.76
N ASP A 72 4.49 4.38 14.43
CA ASP A 72 3.27 4.77 13.72
C ASP A 72 2.11 3.80 14.00
N LEU A 73 2.40 2.49 13.98
CA LEU A 73 1.38 1.47 14.23
C LEU A 73 0.92 1.47 15.69
N GLU A 74 1.86 1.61 16.64
CA GLU A 74 1.54 1.71 18.06
C GLU A 74 0.64 2.92 18.34
N TYR A 75 0.91 4.07 17.71
CA TYR A 75 0.05 5.25 17.79
C TYR A 75 -1.37 4.97 17.28
N ILE A 76 -1.51 4.24 16.16
CA ILE A 76 -2.82 3.89 15.59
C ILE A 76 -3.59 2.90 16.48
N LEU A 77 -2.90 1.89 17.03
CA LEU A 77 -3.53 0.81 17.79
C LEU A 77 -3.73 1.14 19.28
N GLY A 78 -3.00 2.12 19.81
CA GLY A 78 -2.92 2.38 21.25
C GLY A 78 -2.24 1.26 22.05
N LYS A 79 -1.53 0.34 21.37
CA LYS A 79 -0.79 -0.76 21.98
C LYS A 79 0.41 -1.14 21.14
N ARG A 80 1.46 -1.63 21.80
CA ARG A 80 2.69 -2.04 21.15
C ARG A 80 2.49 -3.34 20.37
N LEU A 81 2.72 -3.26 19.06
CA LEU A 81 2.77 -4.41 18.15
C LEU A 81 4.02 -4.26 17.29
N LYS A 82 4.84 -5.32 17.19
CA LYS A 82 6.02 -5.30 16.33
C LYS A 82 5.60 -5.18 14.87
N CYS A 83 6.19 -4.23 14.15
CA CYS A 83 5.98 -4.06 12.73
C CYS A 83 7.22 -3.43 12.09
N ASN A 84 7.89 -4.19 11.22
CA ASN A 84 9.18 -3.78 10.68
C ASN A 84 9.06 -3.16 9.29
N ALA A 85 7.89 -3.24 8.66
CA ALA A 85 7.69 -2.70 7.32
C ALA A 85 6.24 -2.30 7.05
N ARG A 86 6.06 -1.35 6.14
CA ARG A 86 4.76 -0.90 5.63
C ARG A 86 4.84 -0.59 4.15
N MET A 87 3.80 -0.94 3.39
CA MET A 87 3.53 -0.30 2.09
C MET A 87 2.49 0.82 2.25
N ARG A 88 2.68 1.90 1.51
CA ARG A 88 1.72 3.00 1.40
C ARG A 88 1.28 3.17 -0.04
N PHE A 89 -0.02 3.16 -0.28
CA PHE A 89 -0.64 3.39 -1.59
C PHE A 89 -1.30 4.75 -1.58
N LEU A 90 -0.87 5.64 -2.46
CA LEU A 90 -1.43 6.97 -2.65
C LEU A 90 -2.12 7.01 -4.00
N PHE A 91 -3.44 7.14 -3.95
CA PHE A 91 -4.32 7.19 -5.10
C PHE A 91 -4.51 8.65 -5.52
N ALA A 92 -4.28 8.95 -6.81
CA ALA A 92 -4.62 10.25 -7.35
C ALA A 92 -6.13 10.53 -7.18
N PRO A 93 -6.56 11.81 -7.16
CA PRO A 93 -7.98 12.13 -7.14
C PRO A 93 -8.70 11.53 -8.33
N ASP A 94 -9.73 10.73 -8.05
CA ASP A 94 -10.71 10.26 -9.02
C ASP A 94 -12.08 10.82 -8.62
N PRO A 95 -12.59 11.87 -9.29
CA PRO A 95 -13.88 12.46 -8.95
C PRO A 95 -15.07 11.73 -9.58
N GLU A 96 -14.87 11.10 -10.74
CA GLU A 96 -15.91 10.39 -11.49
C GLU A 96 -15.90 8.88 -11.22
N ASN A 97 -14.94 8.39 -10.42
CA ASN A 97 -14.75 6.99 -10.07
C ASN A 97 -14.47 6.09 -11.29
N ASP A 98 -13.76 6.64 -12.29
CA ASP A 98 -13.39 5.95 -13.53
C ASP A 98 -12.42 4.77 -13.30
N PHE A 99 -11.73 4.75 -12.16
CA PHE A 99 -10.67 3.79 -11.83
C PHE A 99 -10.91 3.03 -10.52
N ASP A 100 -12.15 3.03 -10.02
CA ASP A 100 -12.54 2.31 -8.80
C ASP A 100 -12.27 0.80 -8.90
N ASP A 101 -12.35 0.22 -10.10
CA ASP A 101 -12.04 -1.19 -10.35
C ASP A 101 -10.60 -1.53 -9.96
N VAL A 102 -9.64 -0.66 -10.27
CA VAL A 102 -8.23 -0.82 -9.91
C VAL A 102 -8.04 -0.68 -8.39
N ALA A 103 -8.76 0.25 -7.76
CA ALA A 103 -8.72 0.43 -6.32
C ALA A 103 -9.28 -0.79 -5.57
N VAL A 104 -10.37 -1.38 -6.06
CA VAL A 104 -10.96 -2.62 -5.54
C VAL A 104 -9.97 -3.78 -5.69
N ILE A 105 -9.37 -3.98 -6.87
CA ILE A 105 -8.37 -5.04 -7.09
C ILE A 105 -7.19 -4.91 -6.11
N LEU A 106 -6.71 -3.68 -5.88
CA LEU A 106 -5.65 -3.44 -4.91
C LEU A 106 -6.12 -3.72 -3.48
N LEU A 107 -7.32 -3.29 -3.10
CA LEU A 107 -7.87 -3.54 -1.77
C LEU A 107 -8.01 -5.04 -1.50
N ASP A 108 -8.62 -5.78 -2.42
CA ASP A 108 -8.78 -7.24 -2.33
C ASP A 108 -7.42 -7.94 -2.19
N TYR A 109 -6.44 -7.50 -2.97
CA TYR A 109 -5.07 -8.00 -2.84
C TYR A 109 -4.49 -7.73 -1.44
N LEU A 110 -4.64 -6.51 -0.92
CA LEU A 110 -4.11 -6.13 0.38
C LEU A 110 -4.79 -6.89 1.53
N GLU A 111 -6.09 -7.13 1.44
CA GLU A 111 -6.85 -7.93 2.41
C GLU A 111 -6.49 -9.42 2.34
N SER A 112 -6.05 -9.91 1.17
CA SER A 112 -5.56 -11.29 1.01
C SER A 112 -4.19 -11.55 1.64
N LEU A 113 -3.45 -10.50 2.03
CA LEU A 113 -2.14 -10.65 2.64
C LEU A 113 -2.24 -11.20 4.06
N ASP A 114 -1.38 -12.17 4.37
CA ASP A 114 -1.32 -12.78 5.71
C ASP A 114 -0.58 -11.88 6.70
N LYS A 115 -1.09 -11.80 7.95
CA LYS A 115 -0.50 -11.04 9.07
C LYS A 115 -0.23 -9.58 8.73
N VAL A 116 -1.22 -8.94 8.11
CA VAL A 116 -1.23 -7.49 7.88
C VAL A 116 -2.33 -6.79 8.67
N ILE A 117 -2.10 -5.50 8.90
CA ILE A 117 -3.10 -4.53 9.33
C ILE A 117 -3.23 -3.48 8.24
N LEU A 118 -4.44 -3.31 7.71
CA LEU A 118 -4.76 -2.29 6.72
C LEU A 118 -5.44 -1.11 7.40
N TYR A 119 -4.85 0.06 7.24
CA TYR A 119 -5.30 1.31 7.82
C TYR A 119 -5.58 2.36 6.72
N SER A 120 -6.69 3.06 6.83
CA SER A 120 -6.96 4.25 6.01
C SER A 120 -6.69 5.51 6.83
N PRO A 121 -5.65 6.30 6.48
CA PRO A 121 -5.44 7.61 7.08
C PRO A 121 -6.60 8.59 6.82
N ASN A 122 -7.22 8.50 5.64
CA ASN A 122 -8.36 9.35 5.27
C ASN A 122 -9.54 9.13 6.20
N LEU A 123 -9.84 7.87 6.53
CA LEU A 123 -10.96 7.49 7.40
C LEU A 123 -10.57 7.38 8.88
N LYS A 124 -9.28 7.53 9.20
CA LYS A 124 -8.69 7.33 10.53
C LYS A 124 -9.14 6.02 11.19
N LYS A 125 -9.21 4.94 10.41
CA LYS A 125 -9.66 3.63 10.90
C LYS A 125 -8.88 2.48 10.30
N ILE A 126 -8.83 1.39 11.05
CA ILE A 126 -8.42 0.08 10.54
C ILE A 126 -9.55 -0.44 9.66
N ILE A 127 -9.24 -0.77 8.42
CA ILE A 127 -10.19 -1.33 7.46
C ILE A 127 -10.19 -2.85 7.57
N PHE A 128 -9.01 -3.43 7.71
CA PHE A 128 -8.83 -4.87 7.78
C PHE A 128 -7.72 -5.23 8.77
N ASN A 129 -7.95 -6.33 9.49
CA ASN A 129 -7.00 -6.88 10.44
C ASN A 129 -7.04 -8.41 10.35
N SER A 130 -5.99 -8.98 9.75
CA SER A 130 -5.83 -10.42 9.56
C SER A 130 -5.78 -11.26 10.84
N PHE A 131 -5.59 -10.63 12.01
CA PHE A 131 -5.60 -11.32 13.31
C PHE A 131 -7.01 -11.55 13.89
N ILE A 132 -8.00 -10.80 13.42
CA ILE A 132 -9.38 -10.84 13.94
C ILE A 132 -10.27 -11.72 13.06
N THR A 133 -9.84 -12.00 11.83
CA THR A 133 -10.54 -12.86 10.87
C THR A 133 -10.01 -14.30 10.93
N LYS A 134 -10.60 -15.10 11.80
CA LYS A 134 -10.67 -16.57 11.69
C LYS A 134 -12.05 -17.05 12.09
#